data_AF-A0A949Q9R4-F1
#
_entry.id   AF-A0A949Q9R4-F1
#
_cell.length_a   1.000
_cell.length_b   1.000
_cell.length_c   1.000
_cell.angle_alpha   90.00
_cell.angle_beta   90.00
_cell.angle_gamma   90.00
#
_symmetry.space_group_name_H-M   'P 1'
#
loop_
_entity.id
_entity.type
_entity.pdbx_description
1 polymer ?
#
loop_
_entity_poly.entity_id
_entity_poly.type
_entity_poly.pdbx_seq_one_letter_code
_entity_poly.pdbx_strand_id
1 'polypeptide(L)'
;RGCNFPIVRRVTLRRSGKFTVDAMYDDTADNYNFPKGASKKIASFRIDAPPNTDCKIRVNVKQDIHGLLSLSSAQMVEEIADTTTTTPGAEEQGVEAKVSEGEAVLDDAASAAAKKVKIKKTNLVFTVVRPLDWTETELQREIEVEVDMTNADRIVGQTADARNELESYIYDMRDKIVSDTQLAPYCTEGERTAFSAMLESYENWLYEEGFDATKSVYVKKLDELKKVGNPIDDRQYEARNRPNAMSALQKTIEKYTSWLNTSSGDENYAHITVEELATCSDKVDKASAWMYDMLDRQGGLAANVDPVVTAEQIYGKNKELNDAVSPVMHKPIPKPKVEEKKAEEKEEQSKKEE
;
A
#
# COMPACT_ATOMS: atom_id res chain seq x y z
N ARG A 1 15.66 -33.41 -29.87
CA ARG A 1 14.23 -33.47 -30.25
C ARG A 1 13.51 -34.46 -29.34
N GLY A 2 12.26 -34.20 -28.94
CA GLY A 2 11.46 -35.13 -28.10
C GLY A 2 11.89 -35.22 -26.63
N CYS A 3 12.72 -34.28 -26.16
CA CYS A 3 13.06 -34.16 -24.74
C CYS A 3 12.05 -33.23 -24.06
N ASN A 4 11.63 -33.57 -22.84
CA ASN A 4 10.86 -32.65 -22.00
C ASN A 4 11.77 -31.51 -21.51
N PHE A 5 11.25 -30.28 -21.48
CA PHE A 5 11.88 -29.12 -20.85
C PHE A 5 11.08 -28.75 -19.58
N PRO A 6 11.71 -28.18 -18.53
CA PRO A 6 13.07 -27.65 -18.51
C PRO A 6 14.14 -28.75 -18.44
N ILE A 7 15.23 -28.57 -19.19
CA ILE A 7 16.33 -29.54 -19.23
C ILE A 7 17.67 -28.82 -19.12
N VAL A 8 18.59 -29.40 -18.34
CA VAL A 8 19.97 -28.92 -18.24
C VAL A 8 20.91 -29.98 -18.80
N ARG A 9 21.75 -29.60 -19.76
CA ARG A 9 22.80 -30.44 -20.34
C ARG A 9 24.16 -29.89 -19.97
N ARG A 10 25.01 -30.75 -19.42
CA ARG A 10 26.39 -30.44 -19.07
C ARG A 10 27.33 -30.92 -20.16
N VAL A 11 28.21 -30.04 -20.62
CA VAL A 11 29.30 -30.36 -21.55
C VAL A 11 30.62 -30.02 -20.86
N THR A 12 31.62 -30.90 -20.99
CA THR A 12 32.99 -30.63 -20.50
C THR A 12 33.90 -30.47 -21.71
N LEU A 13 34.63 -29.36 -21.76
CA LEU A 13 35.51 -28.98 -22.86
C LEU A 13 36.92 -28.70 -22.32
N ARG A 14 37.94 -28.86 -23.16
CA ARG A 14 39.32 -28.42 -22.91
C ARG A 14 39.63 -27.25 -23.85
N ARG A 15 39.84 -26.06 -23.29
CA ARG A 15 40.05 -24.80 -24.03
C ARG A 15 40.97 -23.87 -23.23
N SER A 16 41.68 -23.03 -23.98
CA SER A 16 42.50 -21.91 -23.49
C SER A 16 42.04 -20.62 -24.16
N GLY A 17 41.99 -19.50 -23.42
CA GLY A 17 41.57 -18.21 -23.95
C GLY A 17 40.08 -18.11 -24.29
N LYS A 18 39.67 -16.96 -24.83
CA LYS A 18 38.27 -16.66 -25.18
C LYS A 18 37.74 -17.62 -26.25
N PHE A 19 36.54 -18.15 -26.06
CA PHE A 19 35.87 -19.00 -27.05
C PHE A 19 34.36 -18.80 -27.05
N THR A 20 33.71 -19.28 -28.11
CA THR A 20 32.26 -19.17 -28.30
C THR A 20 31.61 -20.55 -28.32
N VAL A 21 30.45 -20.67 -27.70
CA VAL A 21 29.54 -21.82 -27.80
C VAL A 21 28.27 -21.36 -28.50
N ASP A 22 28.03 -21.87 -29.71
CA ASP A 22 26.84 -21.54 -30.49
C ASP A 22 25.75 -22.59 -30.29
N ALA A 23 24.54 -22.13 -29.99
CA ALA A 23 23.32 -22.92 -30.01
C ALA A 23 22.56 -22.63 -31.31
N MET A 24 22.34 -23.67 -32.11
CA MET A 24 21.63 -23.59 -33.38
C MET A 24 20.83 -24.86 -33.64
N TYR A 25 19.80 -24.76 -34.46
CA TYR A 25 19.14 -25.92 -35.05
C TYR A 25 20.11 -26.62 -36.01
N ASP A 26 20.16 -27.95 -35.96
CA ASP A 26 20.92 -28.75 -36.90
C ASP A 26 20.23 -28.83 -38.28
N ASP A 27 20.91 -29.44 -39.25
CA ASP A 27 20.38 -29.57 -40.62
C ASP A 27 19.17 -30.49 -40.72
N THR A 28 18.96 -31.38 -39.74
CA THR A 28 17.79 -32.25 -39.72
C THR A 28 16.51 -31.49 -39.41
N ALA A 29 16.60 -30.25 -38.89
CA ALA A 29 15.45 -29.40 -38.63
C ALA A 29 14.57 -29.20 -39.88
N ASP A 30 15.16 -29.17 -41.08
CA ASP A 30 14.44 -28.98 -42.34
C ASP A 30 13.46 -30.13 -42.64
N ASN A 31 13.75 -31.34 -42.14
CA ASN A 31 12.86 -32.50 -42.23
C ASN A 31 11.61 -32.39 -41.33
N TYR A 32 11.53 -31.32 -40.54
CA TYR A 32 10.53 -31.15 -39.50
C TYR A 32 9.84 -29.79 -39.57
N ASN A 33 9.58 -29.35 -40.80
CA ASN A 33 8.88 -28.10 -41.11
C ASN A 33 9.56 -26.87 -40.51
N PHE A 34 10.91 -26.87 -40.42
CA PHE A 34 11.62 -25.65 -40.09
C PHE A 34 11.32 -24.57 -41.15
N PRO A 35 10.97 -23.33 -40.76
CA PRO A 35 10.55 -22.32 -41.71
C PRO A 35 11.65 -21.99 -42.73
N LYS A 36 11.31 -22.05 -44.02
CA LYS A 36 12.24 -21.69 -45.11
C LYS A 36 12.67 -20.24 -44.94
N GLY A 37 13.98 -20.00 -44.99
CA GLY A 37 14.57 -18.65 -44.86
C GLY A 37 14.75 -18.15 -43.43
N ALA A 38 14.29 -18.89 -42.40
CA ALA A 38 14.57 -18.53 -41.02
C ALA A 38 16.03 -18.85 -40.63
N SER A 39 16.61 -18.02 -39.76
CA SER A 39 17.93 -18.29 -39.20
C SER A 39 17.87 -19.51 -38.27
N LYS A 40 18.77 -20.48 -38.47
CA LYS A 40 18.93 -21.62 -37.55
C LYS A 40 19.65 -21.24 -36.25
N LYS A 41 20.25 -20.04 -36.15
CA LYS A 41 20.99 -19.58 -34.96
C LYS A 41 20.03 -19.17 -33.84
N ILE A 42 20.26 -19.69 -32.63
CA ILE A 42 19.44 -19.40 -31.45
C ILE A 42 20.18 -18.45 -30.51
N ALA A 43 21.39 -18.80 -30.08
CA ALA A 43 22.20 -17.98 -29.18
C ALA A 43 23.68 -18.28 -29.34
N SER A 44 24.53 -17.29 -29.06
CA SER A 44 25.98 -17.43 -28.97
C SER A 44 26.43 -17.05 -27.57
N PHE A 45 27.12 -17.95 -26.89
CA PHE A 45 27.69 -17.72 -25.56
C PHE A 45 29.20 -17.51 -25.69
N ARG A 46 29.68 -16.30 -25.41
CA ARG A 46 31.11 -15.96 -25.44
C ARG A 46 31.68 -16.10 -24.05
N ILE A 47 32.53 -17.08 -23.83
CA ILE A 47 33.10 -17.42 -22.51
C ILE A 47 34.54 -16.92 -22.45
N ASP A 48 34.87 -16.19 -21.39
CA ASP A 48 36.22 -15.69 -21.14
C ASP A 48 36.96 -16.68 -20.23
N ALA A 49 37.88 -17.45 -20.82
CA ALA A 49 38.75 -18.37 -20.10
C ALA A 49 40.19 -17.84 -20.06
N PRO A 50 40.97 -18.15 -19.01
CA PRO A 50 42.35 -17.70 -18.90
C PRO A 50 43.20 -18.05 -20.14
N PRO A 51 44.03 -17.12 -20.64
CA PRO A 51 44.90 -17.38 -21.78
C PRO A 51 46.05 -18.33 -21.38
N ASN A 52 46.58 -19.07 -22.37
CA ASN A 52 47.79 -19.89 -22.26
C ASN A 52 47.75 -21.10 -21.31
N THR A 53 46.57 -21.45 -20.75
CA THR A 53 46.36 -22.66 -19.96
C THR A 53 45.23 -23.48 -20.58
N ASP A 54 45.49 -24.75 -20.95
CA ASP A 54 44.42 -25.67 -21.35
C ASP A 54 43.61 -26.08 -20.12
N CYS A 55 42.44 -25.45 -19.96
CA CYS A 55 41.60 -25.63 -18.78
C CYS A 55 40.44 -26.58 -19.07
N LYS A 56 40.11 -27.43 -18.08
CA LYS A 56 38.91 -28.27 -18.12
C LYS A 56 37.70 -27.42 -17.74
N ILE A 57 36.89 -27.01 -18.71
CA ILE A 57 35.74 -26.13 -18.52
C ILE A 57 34.44 -26.94 -18.61
N ARG A 58 33.60 -26.83 -17.58
CA ARG A 58 32.24 -27.38 -17.55
C ARG A 58 31.24 -26.29 -17.87
N VAL A 59 30.45 -26.51 -18.91
CA VAL A 59 29.40 -25.60 -19.36
C VAL A 59 28.06 -26.30 -19.17
N ASN A 60 27.13 -25.67 -18.46
CA ASN A 60 25.78 -26.17 -18.27
C ASN A 60 24.81 -25.31 -19.10
N VAL A 61 24.29 -25.87 -20.20
CA VAL A 61 23.27 -25.24 -21.04
C VAL A 61 21.89 -25.66 -20.55
N LYS A 62 21.01 -24.69 -20.32
CA LYS A 62 19.64 -24.90 -19.83
C LYS A 62 18.65 -24.49 -20.91
N GLN A 63 17.66 -25.34 -21.17
CA GLN A 63 16.39 -24.95 -21.78
C GLN A 63 15.38 -24.75 -20.64
N ASP A 64 14.79 -23.56 -20.56
CA ASP A 64 13.81 -23.25 -19.51
C ASP A 64 12.38 -23.70 -19.86
N ILE A 65 11.42 -23.33 -19.01
CA ILE A 65 10.00 -23.67 -19.18
C ILE A 65 9.35 -22.95 -20.38
N HIS A 66 9.96 -21.87 -20.86
CA HIS A 66 9.52 -21.12 -22.04
C HIS A 66 10.19 -21.64 -23.32
N GLY A 67 11.04 -22.67 -23.21
CA GLY A 67 11.79 -23.24 -24.32
C GLY A 67 13.03 -22.43 -24.71
N LEU A 68 13.40 -21.40 -23.95
CA LEU A 68 14.55 -20.54 -24.23
C LEU A 68 15.86 -21.19 -23.77
N LEU A 69 16.88 -21.13 -24.63
CA LEU A 69 18.22 -21.61 -24.32
C LEU A 69 19.05 -20.54 -23.60
N SER A 70 19.64 -20.93 -22.48
CA SER A 70 20.51 -20.09 -21.66
C SER A 70 21.73 -20.86 -21.17
N LEU A 71 22.81 -20.14 -20.86
CA LEU A 71 23.96 -20.71 -20.17
C LEU A 71 23.75 -20.56 -18.67
N SER A 72 23.50 -21.65 -17.96
CA SER A 72 23.30 -21.61 -16.50
C SER A 72 24.60 -21.47 -15.72
N SER A 73 25.72 -21.97 -16.26
CA SER A 73 27.05 -21.78 -15.70
C SER A 73 28.15 -22.19 -16.67
N ALA A 74 29.30 -21.51 -16.59
CA ALA A 74 30.57 -21.92 -17.17
C ALA A 74 31.61 -21.93 -16.05
N GLN A 75 32.24 -23.08 -15.79
CA GLN A 75 33.15 -23.27 -14.65
C GLN A 75 34.43 -23.95 -15.10
N MET A 76 35.58 -23.33 -14.81
CA MET A 76 36.88 -23.98 -14.88
C MET A 76 37.05 -24.95 -13.69
N VAL A 77 37.60 -26.13 -13.96
CA VAL A 77 37.79 -27.21 -12.99
C VAL A 77 39.27 -27.56 -12.90
N GLU A 78 39.89 -27.28 -11.77
CA GLU A 78 41.28 -27.58 -11.47
C GLU A 78 41.36 -28.74 -10.47
N GLU A 79 42.23 -29.71 -10.74
CA GLU A 79 42.51 -30.82 -9.85
C GLU A 79 43.74 -30.43 -9.01
N ILE A 80 43.55 -30.17 -7.72
CA ILE A 80 44.66 -29.84 -6.81
C ILE A 80 45.11 -31.14 -6.15
N ALA A 81 46.39 -31.48 -6.29
CA ALA A 81 47.00 -32.59 -5.55
C ALA A 81 47.18 -32.17 -4.08
N ASP A 82 46.57 -32.91 -3.14
CA ASP A 82 46.75 -32.68 -1.70
C ASP A 82 48.25 -32.80 -1.34
N THR A 83 48.89 -31.67 -1.07
CA THR A 83 50.25 -31.61 -0.51
C THR A 83 50.18 -30.98 0.87
N THR A 84 49.85 -31.80 1.87
CA THR A 84 50.00 -31.63 3.35
C THR A 84 49.18 -32.77 3.98
N THR A 85 49.60 -33.62 4.92
CA THR A 85 50.62 -33.56 5.98
C THR A 85 50.85 -34.98 6.53
N THR A 86 52.09 -35.35 6.85
CA THR A 86 52.41 -36.37 7.86
C THR A 86 52.96 -35.68 9.10
N THR A 87 52.15 -35.64 10.16
CA THR A 87 52.62 -35.72 11.55
C THR A 87 51.45 -36.23 12.41
N PRO A 88 51.62 -37.32 13.19
CA PRO A 88 50.58 -37.85 14.06
C PRO A 88 50.70 -37.27 15.48
N GLY A 89 49.58 -37.05 16.17
CA GLY A 89 49.58 -36.76 17.61
C GLY A 89 48.25 -36.32 18.20
N ALA A 90 47.63 -37.26 18.93
CA ALA A 90 46.80 -37.13 20.14
C ALA A 90 45.38 -36.51 20.10
N GLU A 91 44.43 -37.35 20.55
CA GLU A 91 43.30 -37.07 21.48
C GLU A 91 42.20 -36.08 21.03
N GLU A 92 40.90 -36.24 21.29
CA GLU A 92 40.03 -37.25 21.92
C GLU A 92 38.57 -36.79 21.64
N GLN A 93 37.59 -37.71 21.79
CA GLN A 93 36.14 -37.46 22.04
C GLN A 93 35.31 -36.76 20.93
N GLY A 94 34.14 -37.22 20.50
CA GLY A 94 33.29 -38.33 20.89
C GLY A 94 31.86 -38.12 20.32
N VAL A 95 31.13 -39.24 20.16
CA VAL A 95 29.65 -39.38 20.34
C VAL A 95 28.76 -38.67 19.27
N GLU A 96 27.78 -39.22 18.57
CA GLU A 96 26.92 -40.43 18.65
C GLU A 96 26.20 -40.58 17.27
N ALA A 97 26.07 -41.79 16.71
CA ALA A 97 24.84 -42.61 16.66
C ALA A 97 23.74 -42.10 15.68
N LYS A 98 23.03 -42.92 14.89
CA LYS A 98 22.96 -44.38 14.77
C LYS A 98 22.04 -44.70 13.56
N VAL A 99 22.44 -45.75 12.78
CA VAL A 99 21.70 -46.88 12.15
C VAL A 99 20.29 -46.69 11.57
N SER A 100 19.77 -47.56 10.69
CA SER A 100 20.18 -48.73 9.87
C SER A 100 18.94 -49.02 9.00
N GLU A 101 18.87 -49.91 8.01
CA GLU A 101 19.19 -51.35 7.89
C GLU A 101 18.56 -51.72 6.53
N GLY A 102 18.93 -52.71 5.72
CA GLY A 102 19.78 -53.90 5.70
C GLY A 102 19.38 -54.60 4.36
N GLU A 103 20.22 -55.28 3.61
CA GLU A 103 20.72 -56.63 3.90
C GLU A 103 21.94 -56.99 3.02
N ALA A 104 22.72 -57.94 3.56
CA ALA A 104 24.00 -58.50 3.12
C ALA A 104 23.85 -59.51 1.95
N VAL A 105 24.88 -60.08 1.30
CA VAL A 105 25.93 -60.99 1.81
C VAL A 105 27.05 -61.20 0.74
N LEU A 106 28.33 -61.02 1.16
CA LEU A 106 29.64 -61.68 0.86
C LEU A 106 30.06 -61.97 -0.62
N ASP A 107 31.32 -61.80 -1.09
CA ASP A 107 32.60 -62.25 -0.51
C ASP A 107 33.87 -61.58 -1.14
N ASP A 108 34.93 -61.61 -0.32
CA ASP A 108 36.40 -61.39 -0.39
C ASP A 108 37.23 -60.55 -1.40
N ALA A 109 38.18 -59.84 -0.77
CA ALA A 109 39.55 -59.40 -1.09
C ALA A 109 40.02 -58.71 -2.40
N ALA A 110 40.58 -57.51 -2.15
CA ALA A 110 41.76 -56.87 -2.77
C ALA A 110 41.60 -56.09 -4.10
N SER A 111 41.57 -54.75 -4.01
CA SER A 111 42.63 -53.87 -4.54
C SER A 111 42.23 -52.37 -4.56
N ALA A 112 43.16 -51.54 -4.10
CA ALA A 112 43.36 -50.12 -4.40
C ALA A 112 42.31 -49.08 -3.94
N ALA A 113 42.57 -48.49 -2.78
CA ALA A 113 42.06 -47.20 -2.37
C ALA A 113 42.46 -46.08 -3.37
N ALA A 114 41.52 -45.63 -4.18
CA ALA A 114 41.66 -44.45 -5.01
C ALA A 114 41.67 -43.18 -4.12
N LYS A 115 42.79 -42.47 -4.10
CA LYS A 115 42.94 -41.16 -3.44
C LYS A 115 41.89 -40.18 -4.00
N LYS A 116 41.03 -39.60 -3.15
CA LYS A 116 40.05 -38.58 -3.53
C LYS A 116 40.78 -37.26 -3.84
N VAL A 117 40.88 -36.91 -5.12
CA VAL A 117 41.40 -35.61 -5.59
C VAL A 117 40.44 -34.49 -5.21
N LYS A 118 40.93 -33.41 -4.55
CA LYS A 118 40.14 -32.20 -4.31
C LYS A 118 40.04 -31.37 -5.59
N ILE A 119 38.80 -31.04 -5.96
CA ILE A 119 38.48 -30.32 -7.20
C ILE A 119 38.14 -28.86 -6.85
N LYS A 120 38.90 -27.90 -7.37
CA LYS A 120 38.58 -26.47 -7.31
C LYS A 120 37.77 -26.07 -8.54
N LYS A 121 36.68 -25.32 -8.33
CA LYS A 121 35.84 -24.79 -9.40
C LYS A 121 35.88 -23.26 -9.39
N THR A 122 36.14 -22.67 -10.55
CA THR A 122 36.17 -21.21 -10.73
C THR A 122 35.13 -20.83 -11.76
N ASN A 123 34.20 -19.93 -11.41
CA ASN A 123 33.20 -19.43 -12.35
C ASN A 123 33.87 -18.54 -13.41
N LEU A 124 33.54 -18.77 -14.68
CA LEU A 124 34.00 -17.95 -15.80
C LEU A 124 32.95 -16.91 -16.13
N VAL A 125 33.40 -15.73 -16.55
CA VAL A 125 32.53 -14.68 -17.10
C VAL A 125 32.13 -15.09 -18.52
N PHE A 126 30.87 -14.87 -18.85
CA PHE A 126 30.38 -15.07 -20.21
C PHE A 126 29.37 -14.00 -20.59
N THR A 127 29.30 -13.70 -21.88
CA THR A 127 28.24 -12.86 -22.46
C THR A 127 27.37 -13.69 -23.37
N VAL A 128 26.09 -13.33 -23.44
CA VAL A 128 25.11 -13.99 -24.29
C VAL A 128 24.72 -13.04 -25.40
N VAL A 129 24.76 -13.52 -26.64
CA VAL A 129 24.26 -12.79 -27.80
C VAL A 129 23.13 -13.63 -28.39
N ARG A 130 21.93 -13.07 -28.41
CA ARG A 130 20.78 -13.67 -29.09
C ARG A 130 20.41 -12.77 -30.27
N PRO A 131 20.29 -13.30 -31.50
CA PRO A 131 19.99 -12.48 -32.68
C PRO A 131 18.65 -11.73 -32.62
N LEU A 132 17.73 -12.17 -31.76
CA LEU A 132 16.39 -11.59 -31.60
C LEU A 132 16.26 -10.72 -30.35
N ASP A 133 17.28 -10.67 -29.49
CA ASP A 133 17.25 -9.80 -28.32
C ASP A 133 17.54 -8.37 -28.77
N TRP A 134 16.76 -7.43 -28.25
CA TRP A 134 17.12 -6.03 -28.31
C TRP A 134 18.35 -5.76 -27.47
N THR A 135 19.21 -4.87 -27.96
CA THR A 135 20.23 -4.27 -27.12
C THR A 135 19.58 -3.40 -26.06
N GLU A 136 20.28 -3.16 -24.94
CA GLU A 136 19.79 -2.27 -23.88
C GLU A 136 19.43 -0.88 -24.42
N THR A 137 20.22 -0.37 -25.37
CA THR A 137 19.98 0.93 -26.01
C THR A 137 18.74 0.93 -26.89
N GLU A 138 18.49 -0.13 -27.65
CA GLU A 138 17.26 -0.26 -28.45
C GLU A 138 16.03 -0.39 -27.55
N LEU A 139 16.11 -1.19 -26.49
CA LEU A 139 15.03 -1.34 -25.51
C LEU A 139 14.70 -0.04 -24.82
N GLN A 140 15.70 0.68 -24.33
CA GLN A 140 15.50 1.96 -23.66
C GLN A 140 14.84 3.00 -24.60
N ARG A 141 15.26 3.06 -25.87
CA ARG A 141 14.67 3.94 -26.87
C ARG A 141 13.18 3.65 -27.08
N GLU A 142 12.81 2.38 -27.20
CA GLU A 142 11.41 2.00 -27.44
C GLU A 142 10.55 2.17 -26.17
N ILE A 143 11.13 2.00 -24.97
CA ILE A 143 10.48 2.35 -23.70
C ILE A 143 10.19 3.85 -23.65
N GLU A 144 11.12 4.71 -24.04
CA GLU A 144 10.91 6.16 -24.07
C GLU A 144 9.78 6.56 -25.03
N VAL A 145 9.73 5.95 -26.21
CA VAL A 145 8.63 6.15 -27.17
C VAL A 145 7.28 5.74 -26.56
N GLU A 146 7.20 4.59 -25.89
CA GLU A 146 5.98 4.14 -25.22
C GLU A 146 5.54 5.08 -24.08
N VAL A 147 6.50 5.58 -23.29
CA VAL A 147 6.23 6.55 -22.22
C VAL A 147 5.69 7.86 -22.80
N ASP A 148 6.26 8.35 -23.89
CA ASP A 148 5.80 9.56 -24.56
C ASP A 148 4.38 9.40 -25.10
N MET A 149 4.07 8.27 -25.76
CA MET A 149 2.72 7.95 -26.24
C MET A 149 1.72 7.84 -25.09
N THR A 150 2.07 7.11 -24.03
CA THR A 150 1.24 6.97 -22.82
C THR A 150 0.96 8.34 -22.19
N ASN A 151 1.97 9.22 -22.13
CA ASN A 151 1.81 10.55 -21.58
C ASN A 151 0.91 11.43 -22.45
N ALA A 152 1.01 11.33 -23.78
CA ALA A 152 0.12 12.02 -24.70
C ALA A 152 -1.35 11.59 -24.49
N ASP A 153 -1.62 10.28 -24.46
CA ASP A 153 -2.95 9.73 -24.22
C ASP A 153 -3.51 10.17 -22.86
N ARG A 154 -2.66 10.15 -21.82
CA ARG A 154 -3.01 10.62 -20.48
C ARG A 154 -3.41 12.11 -20.49
N ILE A 155 -2.66 12.96 -21.21
CA ILE A 155 -2.96 14.40 -21.29
C ILE A 155 -4.29 14.63 -22.02
N VAL A 156 -4.53 13.90 -23.12
CA VAL A 156 -5.80 13.97 -23.87
C VAL A 156 -6.97 13.57 -22.97
N GLY A 157 -6.88 12.43 -22.30
CA GLY A 157 -7.92 11.95 -21.40
C GLY A 157 -8.20 12.95 -20.26
N GLN A 158 -7.16 13.40 -19.57
CA GLN A 158 -7.31 14.37 -18.47
C GLN A 158 -7.84 15.74 -18.93
N THR A 159 -7.59 16.13 -20.17
CA THR A 159 -8.12 17.39 -20.74
C THR A 159 -9.60 17.24 -21.05
N ALA A 160 -9.99 16.10 -21.63
CA ALA A 160 -11.40 15.77 -21.87
C ALA A 160 -12.18 15.68 -20.55
N ASP A 161 -11.62 15.03 -19.52
CA ASP A 161 -12.24 14.94 -18.19
C ASP A 161 -12.45 16.33 -17.58
N ALA A 162 -11.43 17.20 -17.62
CA ALA A 162 -11.53 18.57 -17.08
C ALA A 162 -12.58 19.42 -17.83
N ARG A 163 -12.71 19.24 -19.15
CA ARG A 163 -13.78 19.86 -19.94
C ARG A 163 -15.16 19.36 -19.51
N ASN A 164 -15.32 18.04 -19.39
CA ASN A 164 -16.58 17.41 -18.98
C ASN A 164 -16.98 17.82 -17.55
N GLU A 165 -16.02 17.94 -16.62
CA GLU A 165 -16.26 18.44 -15.27
C GLU A 165 -16.79 19.88 -15.28
N LEU A 166 -16.18 20.76 -16.07
CA LEU A 166 -16.64 22.15 -16.23
C LEU A 166 -18.06 22.18 -16.82
N GLU A 167 -18.30 21.46 -17.90
CA GLU A 167 -19.60 21.38 -18.59
C GLU A 167 -20.68 20.86 -17.64
N SER A 168 -20.41 19.76 -16.94
CA SER A 168 -21.35 19.17 -15.98
C SER A 168 -21.68 20.12 -14.83
N TYR A 169 -20.68 20.81 -14.29
CA TYR A 169 -20.87 21.79 -13.23
C TYR A 169 -21.72 22.98 -13.71
N ILE A 170 -21.51 23.46 -14.93
CA ILE A 170 -22.30 24.55 -15.51
C ILE A 170 -23.77 24.16 -15.59
N TYR A 171 -24.08 22.98 -16.13
CA TYR A 171 -25.46 22.51 -16.25
C TYR A 171 -26.14 22.32 -14.91
N ASP A 172 -25.48 21.65 -13.97
CA ASP A 172 -26.00 21.40 -12.63
C ASP A 172 -26.28 22.71 -11.89
N MET A 173 -25.34 23.66 -11.91
CA MET A 173 -25.50 24.92 -11.21
C MET A 173 -26.53 25.85 -11.86
N ARG A 174 -26.67 25.81 -13.19
CA ARG A 174 -27.69 26.61 -13.91
C ARG A 174 -29.09 26.24 -13.46
N ASP A 175 -29.38 24.95 -13.32
CA ASP A 175 -30.68 24.48 -12.87
C ASP A 175 -30.89 24.75 -11.36
N LYS A 176 -29.85 24.54 -10.54
CA LYS A 176 -29.92 24.72 -9.09
C LYS A 176 -30.12 26.18 -8.67
N ILE A 177 -29.43 27.13 -9.31
CA ILE A 177 -29.41 28.54 -8.86
C ILE A 177 -30.75 29.27 -9.06
N VAL A 178 -31.57 28.79 -9.99
CA VAL A 178 -32.91 29.34 -10.25
C VAL A 178 -34.03 28.59 -9.54
N SER A 179 -33.74 27.41 -8.96
CA SER A 179 -34.73 26.56 -8.32
C SER A 179 -34.99 26.97 -6.88
N ASP A 180 -36.24 27.36 -6.58
CA ASP A 180 -36.71 27.71 -5.23
C ASP A 180 -36.61 26.55 -4.22
N THR A 181 -36.56 25.31 -4.72
CA THR A 181 -36.38 24.11 -3.88
C THR A 181 -34.91 23.77 -3.63
N GLN A 182 -33.99 24.45 -4.33
CA GLN A 182 -32.55 24.21 -4.29
C GLN A 182 -31.79 25.46 -3.84
N LEU A 183 -31.05 26.14 -4.72
CA LEU A 183 -30.08 27.17 -4.30
C LEU A 183 -30.65 28.59 -4.31
N ALA A 184 -31.76 28.85 -5.01
CA ALA A 184 -32.32 30.20 -5.11
C ALA A 184 -32.60 30.89 -3.76
N PRO A 185 -33.07 30.20 -2.69
CA PRO A 185 -33.27 30.83 -1.38
C PRO A 185 -31.98 31.21 -0.63
N TYR A 186 -30.82 30.69 -1.05
CA TYR A 186 -29.54 30.80 -0.35
C TYR A 186 -28.57 31.79 -1.01
N CYS A 187 -29.03 32.52 -2.01
CA CYS A 187 -28.29 33.59 -2.66
C CYS A 187 -29.12 34.88 -2.70
N THR A 188 -28.43 36.01 -2.75
CA THR A 188 -29.03 37.30 -3.08
C THR A 188 -29.38 37.36 -4.57
N GLU A 189 -30.29 38.27 -4.94
CA GLU A 189 -30.62 38.50 -6.35
C GLU A 189 -29.39 38.94 -7.16
N GLY A 190 -28.50 39.73 -6.56
CA GLY A 190 -27.24 40.15 -7.18
C GLY A 190 -26.29 38.98 -7.44
N GLU A 191 -26.07 38.11 -6.44
CA GLU A 191 -25.27 36.88 -6.61
C GLU A 191 -25.86 35.96 -7.68
N ARG A 192 -27.19 35.74 -7.65
CA ARG A 192 -27.88 34.90 -8.63
C ARG A 192 -27.67 35.43 -10.05
N THR A 193 -27.96 36.71 -10.29
CA THR A 193 -27.84 37.31 -11.62
C THR A 193 -26.40 37.30 -12.12
N ALA A 194 -25.43 37.65 -11.26
CA ALA A 194 -24.01 37.63 -11.62
C ALA A 194 -23.52 36.21 -11.94
N PHE A 195 -23.92 35.22 -11.13
CA PHE A 195 -23.49 33.84 -11.32
C PHE A 195 -24.15 33.19 -12.54
N SER A 196 -25.45 33.42 -12.77
CA SER A 196 -26.13 32.97 -13.99
C SER A 196 -25.48 33.53 -15.26
N ALA A 197 -25.13 34.82 -15.28
CA ALA A 197 -24.41 35.42 -16.42
C ALA A 197 -23.02 34.80 -16.62
N MET A 198 -22.31 34.48 -15.53
CA MET A 198 -21.00 33.82 -15.60
C MET A 198 -21.10 32.39 -16.12
N LEU A 199 -22.11 31.62 -15.68
CA LEU A 199 -22.39 30.28 -16.16
C LEU A 199 -22.68 30.29 -17.67
N GLU A 200 -23.57 31.17 -18.13
CA GLU A 200 -23.90 31.32 -19.56
C GLU A 200 -22.67 31.73 -20.39
N SER A 201 -21.86 32.67 -19.89
CA SER A 201 -20.62 33.08 -20.57
C SER A 201 -19.65 31.91 -20.72
N TYR A 202 -19.51 31.05 -19.72
CA TYR A 202 -18.59 29.91 -19.78
C TYR A 202 -19.16 28.74 -20.58
N GLU A 203 -20.49 28.56 -20.59
CA GLU A 203 -21.19 27.64 -21.49
C GLU A 203 -20.91 28.02 -22.96
N ASN A 204 -21.13 29.29 -23.32
CA ASN A 204 -20.85 29.77 -24.67
C ASN A 204 -19.37 29.63 -25.03
N TRP A 205 -18.47 29.95 -24.10
CA TRP A 205 -17.03 29.77 -24.30
C TRP A 205 -16.66 28.32 -24.57
N LEU A 206 -17.27 27.33 -23.90
CA LEU A 206 -17.01 25.90 -24.13
C LEU A 206 -17.30 25.47 -25.58
N TYR A 207 -18.32 26.06 -26.21
CA TYR A 207 -18.73 25.74 -27.58
C TYR A 207 -18.00 26.55 -28.66
N GLU A 208 -17.31 27.62 -28.29
CA GLU A 208 -16.56 28.49 -29.20
C GLU A 208 -15.04 28.33 -28.97
N GLU A 209 -14.40 29.33 -28.38
CA GLU A 209 -12.94 29.41 -28.17
C GLU A 209 -12.39 28.31 -27.26
N GLY A 210 -13.24 27.72 -26.44
CA GLY A 210 -12.89 26.74 -25.43
C GLY A 210 -12.83 25.30 -25.91
N PHE A 211 -13.14 25.00 -27.17
CA PHE A 211 -13.22 23.60 -27.64
C PHE A 211 -11.90 22.83 -27.52
N ASP A 212 -10.77 23.47 -27.86
CA ASP A 212 -9.41 22.90 -27.83
C ASP A 212 -8.52 23.53 -26.75
N ALA A 213 -9.13 24.04 -25.67
CA ALA A 213 -8.37 24.67 -24.59
C ALA A 213 -7.54 23.63 -23.81
N THR A 214 -6.45 24.09 -23.19
CA THR A 214 -5.64 23.20 -22.35
C THR A 214 -6.39 22.83 -21.06
N LYS A 215 -6.07 21.66 -20.48
CA LYS A 215 -6.56 21.23 -19.16
C LYS A 215 -6.57 22.35 -18.11
N SER A 216 -5.47 23.11 -18.03
CA SER A 216 -5.30 24.17 -17.04
C SER A 216 -6.34 25.29 -17.16
N VAL A 217 -6.80 25.58 -18.37
CA VAL A 217 -7.80 26.62 -18.63
C VAL A 217 -9.18 26.17 -18.18
N TYR A 218 -9.57 24.91 -18.45
CA TYR A 218 -10.82 24.35 -17.96
C TYR A 218 -10.88 24.33 -16.42
N VAL A 219 -9.81 23.85 -15.78
CA VAL A 219 -9.70 23.82 -14.31
C VAL A 219 -9.82 25.23 -13.72
N LYS A 220 -9.10 26.20 -14.28
CA LYS A 220 -9.15 27.59 -13.80
C LYS A 220 -10.56 28.18 -13.88
N LYS A 221 -11.27 27.96 -14.99
CA LYS A 221 -12.66 28.42 -15.16
C LYS A 221 -13.61 27.73 -14.18
N LEU A 222 -13.43 26.43 -13.96
CA LEU A 222 -14.21 25.69 -12.96
C LEU A 222 -13.96 26.25 -11.56
N ASP A 223 -12.71 26.55 -11.20
CA ASP A 223 -12.36 27.16 -9.92
C ASP A 223 -12.96 28.56 -9.76
N GLU A 224 -13.00 29.35 -10.84
CA GLU A 224 -13.65 30.66 -10.87
C GLU A 224 -15.16 30.55 -10.62
N LEU A 225 -15.84 29.57 -11.21
CA LEU A 225 -17.25 29.30 -10.94
C LEU A 225 -17.48 28.79 -9.49
N LYS A 226 -16.63 27.89 -9.00
CA LYS A 226 -16.71 27.33 -7.64
C LYS A 226 -16.51 28.39 -6.55
N LYS A 227 -15.71 29.42 -6.78
CA LYS A 227 -15.59 30.56 -5.84
C LYS A 227 -16.91 31.28 -5.58
N VAL A 228 -17.83 31.26 -6.54
CA VAL A 228 -19.15 31.88 -6.40
C VAL A 228 -20.21 30.86 -6.00
N GLY A 229 -20.18 29.65 -6.59
CA GLY A 229 -21.17 28.61 -6.34
C GLY A 229 -21.03 27.93 -4.97
N ASN A 230 -19.81 27.63 -4.52
CA ASN A 230 -19.59 26.88 -3.28
C ASN A 230 -20.16 27.60 -2.04
N PRO A 231 -19.96 28.92 -1.84
CA PRO A 231 -20.58 29.61 -0.69
C PRO A 231 -22.11 29.48 -0.65
N ILE A 232 -22.78 29.45 -1.81
CA ILE A 232 -24.23 29.33 -1.91
C ILE A 232 -24.67 27.89 -1.58
N ASP A 233 -23.93 26.90 -2.09
CA ASP A 233 -24.16 25.48 -1.78
C ASP A 233 -23.91 25.19 -0.28
N ASP A 234 -22.85 25.78 0.29
CA ASP A 234 -22.51 25.69 1.71
C ASP A 234 -23.63 26.26 2.59
N ARG A 235 -24.21 27.41 2.24
CA ARG A 235 -25.37 27.98 2.94
C ARG A 235 -26.57 27.03 2.91
N GLN A 236 -26.87 26.39 1.77
CA GLN A 236 -27.93 25.38 1.69
C GLN A 236 -27.60 24.16 2.56
N TYR A 237 -26.39 23.64 2.45
CA TYR A 237 -25.93 22.48 3.22
C TYR A 237 -26.08 22.75 4.72
N GLU A 238 -25.63 23.91 5.19
CA GLU A 238 -25.72 24.31 6.58
C GLU A 238 -27.17 24.52 7.04
N ALA A 239 -28.03 25.11 6.21
CA ALA A 239 -29.45 25.24 6.54
C ALA A 239 -30.14 23.87 6.71
N ARG A 240 -29.77 22.86 5.90
CA ARG A 240 -30.34 21.51 5.98
C ARG A 240 -29.80 20.69 7.14
N ASN A 241 -28.52 20.81 7.46
CA ASN A 241 -27.85 19.92 8.41
C ASN A 241 -27.82 20.45 9.85
N ARG A 242 -27.81 21.77 10.05
CA ARG A 242 -27.74 22.35 11.40
C ARG A 242 -28.91 22.01 12.32
N PRO A 243 -30.18 21.92 11.88
CA PRO A 243 -31.26 21.51 12.76
C PRO A 243 -31.01 20.13 13.40
N ASN A 244 -30.45 19.19 12.64
CA ASN A 244 -30.10 17.87 13.15
C ASN A 244 -28.94 17.92 14.14
N ALA A 245 -27.90 18.71 13.84
CA ALA A 245 -26.77 18.92 14.75
C ALA A 245 -27.23 19.57 16.08
N MET A 246 -28.10 20.58 16.01
CA MET A 246 -28.69 21.24 17.18
C MET A 246 -29.53 20.26 18.00
N SER A 247 -30.36 19.45 17.35
CA SER A 247 -31.14 18.41 18.05
C SER A 247 -30.24 17.39 18.76
N ALA A 248 -29.11 17.00 18.15
CA ALA A 248 -28.17 16.08 18.77
C ALA A 248 -27.47 16.68 20.00
N LEU A 249 -27.06 17.95 19.93
CA LEU A 249 -26.50 18.67 21.07
C LEU A 249 -27.55 18.83 22.19
N GLN A 250 -28.77 19.25 21.84
CA GLN A 250 -29.87 19.41 22.78
C GLN A 250 -30.15 18.10 23.54
N LYS A 251 -30.28 16.97 22.84
CA LYS A 251 -30.48 15.66 23.47
C LYS A 251 -29.36 15.28 24.43
N THR A 252 -28.12 15.65 24.11
CA THR A 252 -26.96 15.38 24.95
C THR A 252 -26.98 16.25 26.21
N ILE A 253 -27.32 17.53 26.07
CA ILE A 253 -27.54 18.44 27.19
C ILE A 253 -28.64 17.88 28.10
N GLU A 254 -29.82 17.56 27.56
CA GLU A 254 -30.95 17.02 28.31
C GLU A 254 -30.59 15.71 29.05
N LYS A 255 -29.87 14.80 28.38
CA LYS A 255 -29.36 13.57 28.98
C LYS A 255 -28.50 13.87 30.22
N TYR A 256 -27.53 14.77 30.10
CA TYR A 256 -26.62 15.08 31.21
C TYR A 256 -27.27 15.92 32.30
N THR A 257 -28.15 16.85 31.97
CA THR A 257 -28.97 17.58 32.95
C THR A 257 -29.83 16.62 33.75
N SER A 258 -30.49 15.66 33.09
CA SER A 258 -31.30 14.63 33.76
C SER A 258 -30.45 13.79 34.71
N TRP A 259 -29.29 13.31 34.26
CA TRP A 259 -28.35 12.57 35.11
C TRP A 259 -27.87 13.39 36.32
N LEU A 260 -27.48 14.65 36.13
CA LEU A 260 -27.05 15.51 37.24
C LEU A 260 -28.14 15.67 38.30
N ASN A 261 -29.40 15.85 37.86
CA ASN A 261 -30.55 16.01 38.76
C ASN A 261 -30.88 14.72 39.54
N THR A 262 -30.62 13.53 38.98
CA THR A 262 -30.93 12.24 39.63
C THR A 262 -29.74 11.59 40.31
N SER A 263 -28.51 12.00 40.00
CA SER A 263 -27.28 11.46 40.56
C SER A 263 -27.16 11.69 42.08
N SER A 264 -27.74 12.79 42.58
CA SER A 264 -27.78 13.10 44.00
C SER A 264 -28.77 12.18 44.72
N GLY A 265 -28.24 11.15 45.38
CA GLY A 265 -29.03 10.17 46.15
C GLY A 265 -29.13 8.78 45.51
N ASP A 266 -28.51 8.57 44.35
CA ASP A 266 -28.39 7.25 43.72
C ASP A 266 -27.08 6.57 44.17
N GLU A 267 -27.20 5.37 44.76
CA GLU A 267 -26.07 4.58 45.25
C GLU A 267 -25.05 4.26 44.16
N ASN A 268 -25.47 4.18 42.90
CA ASN A 268 -24.58 3.92 41.76
C ASN A 268 -23.60 5.07 41.48
N TYR A 269 -23.85 6.27 42.02
CA TYR A 269 -23.02 7.47 41.80
C TYR A 269 -22.42 8.03 43.10
N ALA A 270 -22.58 7.35 44.23
CA ALA A 270 -22.11 7.82 45.54
C ALA A 270 -20.58 8.01 45.65
N HIS A 271 -19.80 7.39 44.75
CA HIS A 271 -18.34 7.54 44.65
C HIS A 271 -17.89 8.73 43.81
N ILE A 272 -18.81 9.45 43.15
CA ILE A 272 -18.51 10.66 42.40
C ILE A 272 -18.48 11.84 43.36
N THR A 273 -17.42 12.63 43.29
CA THR A 273 -17.23 13.78 44.20
C THR A 273 -18.15 14.94 43.84
N VAL A 274 -18.45 15.79 44.82
CA VAL A 274 -19.27 17.00 44.60
C VAL A 274 -18.59 17.94 43.60
N GLU A 275 -17.26 18.01 43.62
CA GLU A 275 -16.44 18.78 42.71
C GLU A 275 -16.52 18.27 41.26
N GLU A 276 -16.54 16.95 41.06
CA GLU A 276 -16.75 16.32 39.74
C GLU A 276 -18.14 16.65 39.20
N LEU A 277 -19.20 16.52 40.02
CA LEU A 277 -20.56 16.87 39.64
C LEU A 277 -20.70 18.37 39.33
N ALA A 278 -20.11 19.24 40.13
CA ALA A 278 -20.10 20.69 39.90
C ALA A 278 -19.41 21.04 38.58
N THR A 279 -18.29 20.37 38.27
CA THR A 279 -17.58 20.56 36.99
C THR A 279 -18.44 20.10 35.81
N CYS A 280 -19.13 18.95 35.92
CA CYS A 280 -20.05 18.50 34.89
C CYS A 280 -21.23 19.46 34.71
N SER A 281 -21.81 19.99 35.79
CA SER A 281 -22.88 20.99 35.73
C SER A 281 -22.43 22.24 34.99
N ASP A 282 -21.27 22.82 35.34
CA ASP A 282 -20.73 24.00 34.67
C ASP A 282 -20.52 23.77 33.15
N LYS A 283 -20.08 22.57 32.76
CA LYS A 283 -19.92 22.22 31.34
C LYS A 283 -21.26 22.11 30.61
N VAL A 284 -22.26 21.51 31.23
CA VAL A 284 -23.63 21.41 30.69
C VAL A 284 -24.25 22.80 30.55
N ASP A 285 -24.13 23.65 31.58
CA ASP A 285 -24.66 25.02 31.58
C ASP A 285 -24.00 25.89 30.50
N LYS A 286 -22.67 25.80 30.35
CA LYS A 286 -21.95 26.51 29.29
C LYS A 286 -22.32 26.02 27.89
N ALA A 287 -22.52 24.72 27.70
CA ALA A 287 -22.94 24.16 26.42
C ALA A 287 -24.38 24.60 26.08
N SER A 288 -25.27 24.60 27.07
CA SER A 288 -26.66 25.08 26.95
C SER A 288 -26.71 26.57 26.61
N ALA A 289 -26.00 27.41 27.36
CA ALA A 289 -25.92 28.85 27.09
C ALA A 289 -25.36 29.14 25.68
N TRP A 290 -24.30 28.42 25.28
CA TRP A 290 -23.74 28.54 23.93
C TRP A 290 -24.76 28.12 22.85
N MET A 291 -25.48 27.02 23.04
CA MET A 291 -26.49 26.55 22.09
C MET A 291 -27.59 27.59 21.90
N TYR A 292 -28.11 28.18 22.98
CA TYR A 292 -29.13 29.22 22.90
C TYR A 292 -28.61 30.52 22.26
N ASP A 293 -27.39 30.96 22.59
CA ASP A 293 -26.76 32.12 21.94
C ASP A 293 -26.61 31.91 20.43
N MET A 294 -26.13 30.73 20.02
CA MET A 294 -25.99 30.41 18.59
C MET A 294 -27.34 30.30 17.88
N LEU A 295 -28.38 29.73 18.52
CA LEU A 295 -29.73 29.65 17.96
C LEU A 295 -30.34 31.03 17.75
N ASP A 296 -30.20 31.93 18.72
CA ASP A 296 -30.70 33.31 18.63
C ASP A 296 -29.98 34.08 17.51
N ARG A 297 -28.64 34.07 17.53
CA ARG A 297 -27.82 34.73 16.50
C ARG A 297 -28.10 34.20 15.10
N GLN A 298 -28.33 32.89 14.97
CA GLN A 298 -28.65 32.31 13.67
C GLN A 298 -30.09 32.61 13.23
N GLY A 299 -31.05 32.63 14.16
CA GLY A 299 -32.45 32.93 13.86
C GLY A 299 -32.67 34.34 13.32
N GLY A 300 -31.76 35.26 13.61
CA GLY A 300 -31.76 36.62 13.05
C GLY A 300 -31.20 36.77 11.64
N LEU A 301 -30.60 35.73 11.06
CA LEU A 301 -29.99 35.80 9.73
C LEU A 301 -30.92 35.29 8.63
N ALA A 302 -30.89 35.96 7.47
CA ALA A 302 -31.52 35.45 6.25
C ALA A 302 -30.77 34.22 5.71
N ALA A 303 -31.46 33.37 4.96
CA ALA A 303 -30.90 32.13 4.41
C ALA A 303 -29.76 32.34 3.39
N ASN A 304 -29.66 33.54 2.83
CA ASN A 304 -28.62 33.96 1.89
C ASN A 304 -27.40 34.62 2.55
N VAL A 305 -27.32 34.61 3.88
CA VAL A 305 -26.16 35.09 4.64
C VAL A 305 -25.41 33.90 5.21
N ASP A 306 -24.08 34.00 5.22
CA ASP A 306 -23.23 32.96 5.80
C ASP A 306 -23.63 32.68 7.26
N PRO A 307 -23.69 31.40 7.66
CA PRO A 307 -24.16 31.04 8.99
C PRO A 307 -23.20 31.49 10.10
N VAL A 308 -23.73 31.92 11.25
CA VAL A 308 -22.89 32.25 12.42
C VAL A 308 -22.24 31.03 13.07
N VAL A 309 -22.84 29.85 12.84
CA VAL A 309 -22.39 28.56 13.37
C VAL A 309 -22.63 27.48 12.33
N THR A 310 -21.64 26.61 12.13
CA THR A 310 -21.73 25.46 11.22
C THR A 310 -22.16 24.18 11.94
N ALA A 311 -22.67 23.21 11.20
CA ALA A 311 -23.00 21.87 11.70
C ALA A 311 -21.77 21.21 12.33
N GLU A 312 -20.59 21.37 11.72
CA GLU A 312 -19.32 20.87 12.25
C GLU A 312 -19.00 21.46 13.63
N GLN A 313 -19.16 22.78 13.80
CA GLN A 313 -18.93 23.44 15.09
C GLN A 313 -19.89 22.94 16.17
N ILE A 314 -21.15 22.69 15.83
CA ILE A 314 -22.16 22.16 16.76
C ILE A 314 -21.80 20.72 17.17
N TYR A 315 -21.41 19.87 16.22
CA TYR A 315 -20.94 18.52 16.53
C TYR A 315 -19.65 18.54 17.35
N GLY A 316 -18.74 19.47 17.07
CA GLY A 316 -17.55 19.72 17.88
C GLY A 316 -17.93 20.06 19.33
N LYS A 317 -18.88 20.98 19.53
CA LYS A 317 -19.40 21.32 20.86
C LYS A 317 -20.03 20.13 21.57
N ASN A 318 -20.81 19.34 20.85
CA ASN A 318 -21.43 18.13 21.38
C ASN A 318 -20.38 17.09 21.82
N LYS A 319 -19.31 16.94 21.04
CA LYS A 319 -18.18 16.08 21.39
C LYS A 319 -17.46 16.59 22.64
N GLU A 320 -17.14 17.88 22.71
CA GLU A 320 -16.53 18.49 23.90
C GLU A 320 -17.35 18.21 25.18
N LEU A 321 -18.68 18.34 25.11
CA LEU A 321 -19.57 18.05 26.23
C LEU A 321 -19.54 16.57 26.62
N ASN A 322 -19.64 15.67 25.63
CA ASN A 322 -19.57 14.22 25.86
C ASN A 322 -18.24 13.80 26.48
N ASP A 323 -17.11 14.29 25.95
CA ASP A 323 -15.77 13.95 26.41
C ASP A 323 -15.54 14.44 27.85
N ALA A 324 -16.19 15.53 28.26
CA ALA A 324 -16.10 16.05 29.62
C ALA A 324 -17.00 15.30 30.63
N VAL A 325 -18.24 14.97 30.26
CA VAL A 325 -19.24 14.47 31.22
C VAL A 325 -19.35 12.94 31.22
N SER A 326 -19.22 12.29 30.07
CA SER A 326 -19.37 10.83 29.95
C SER A 326 -18.40 10.03 30.84
N PRO A 327 -17.11 10.38 30.96
CA PRO A 327 -16.19 9.64 31.82
C PRO A 327 -16.56 9.71 33.31
N VAL A 328 -17.11 10.84 33.75
CA VAL A 328 -17.57 11.02 35.13
C VAL A 328 -18.83 10.20 35.38
N MET A 329 -19.81 10.29 34.46
CA MET A 329 -21.05 9.51 34.51
C MET A 329 -20.80 8.00 34.55
N HIS A 330 -19.79 7.49 33.83
CA HIS A 330 -19.49 6.05 33.78
C HIS A 330 -18.31 5.63 34.66
N LYS A 331 -17.92 6.47 35.63
CA LYS A 331 -16.84 6.16 36.56
C LYS A 331 -17.20 4.91 37.37
N PRO A 332 -16.36 3.86 37.41
CA PRO A 332 -16.70 2.62 38.13
C PRO A 332 -16.65 2.81 39.65
N ILE A 333 -17.55 2.13 40.37
CA ILE A 333 -17.57 2.10 41.84
C ILE A 333 -16.25 1.47 42.33
N PRO A 334 -15.52 2.09 43.28
CA PRO A 334 -14.30 1.52 43.86
C PRO A 334 -14.58 0.14 44.45
N LYS A 335 -13.75 -0.87 44.10
CA LYS A 335 -13.86 -2.20 44.72
C LYS A 335 -13.68 -2.06 46.24
N PRO A 336 -14.52 -2.70 47.07
CA PRO A 336 -14.38 -2.64 48.52
C PRO A 336 -12.97 -3.11 48.91
N LYS A 337 -12.28 -2.31 49.74
CA LYS A 337 -11.01 -2.72 50.35
C LYS A 337 -11.29 -3.97 51.19
N VAL A 338 -10.76 -5.11 50.76
CA VAL A 338 -10.65 -6.28 51.62
C VAL A 338 -9.66 -5.90 52.71
N GLU A 339 -10.16 -5.58 53.91
CA GLU A 339 -9.31 -5.50 55.09
C GLU A 339 -8.58 -6.84 55.24
N GLU A 340 -7.25 -6.78 55.38
CA GLU A 340 -6.39 -7.91 55.71
C GLU A 340 -6.72 -8.44 57.11
N LYS A 341 -7.87 -9.08 57.31
CA LYS A 341 -8.11 -9.98 58.46
C LYS A 341 -7.51 -11.35 58.18
N LYS A 342 -6.21 -11.40 57.87
CA LYS A 342 -5.48 -12.67 57.67
C LYS A 342 -4.08 -12.68 58.29
N ALA A 343 -3.88 -11.90 59.35
CA ALA A 343 -2.67 -11.96 60.16
C ALA A 343 -2.89 -12.54 61.58
N GLU A 344 -4.11 -12.56 62.13
CA GLU A 344 -4.33 -13.09 63.49
C GLU A 344 -4.64 -14.59 63.57
N GLU A 345 -5.03 -15.27 62.48
CA GLU A 345 -5.30 -16.72 62.51
C GLU A 345 -4.03 -17.60 62.39
N LYS A 346 -2.84 -17.02 62.18
CA LYS A 346 -1.60 -17.80 62.06
C LYS A 346 -0.79 -17.95 63.35
N GLU A 347 -1.06 -17.19 64.41
CA GLU A 347 -0.37 -17.37 65.69
C GLU A 347 -1.07 -18.38 66.62
N GLU A 348 -2.38 -18.58 66.51
CA GLU A 348 -3.13 -19.48 67.41
C GLU A 348 -3.01 -20.97 67.04
N GLN A 349 -2.57 -21.30 65.81
CA GLN A 349 -2.25 -22.69 65.41
C GLN A 349 -0.83 -23.13 65.75
N SER A 350 0.09 -22.22 66.12
CA SER A 350 1.49 -22.58 66.46
C SER A 350 1.73 -22.91 67.94
N LYS A 351 0.72 -22.71 68.81
CA LYS A 351 0.81 -22.99 70.26
C LYS A 351 0.08 -24.26 70.73
N LYS A 352 -0.44 -25.07 69.80
CA LYS A 352 -1.13 -26.35 70.11
C LYS A 352 -0.36 -27.61 69.70
N GLU A 353 0.85 -27.46 69.19
CA GLU A 353 1.81 -28.56 69.01
C GLU A 353 3.06 -28.31 69.88
N GLU A 354 2.90 -28.47 71.20
CA GLU A 354 3.99 -28.88 72.11
C GLU A 354 3.43 -29.73 73.25
#